data_AF-A0A971PXA7-F1
#
_entry.id   AF-A0A971PXA7-F1
#
_cell.length_a   1.000
_cell.length_b   1.000
_cell.length_c   1.000
_cell.angle_alpha   90.00
_cell.angle_beta   90.00
_cell.angle_gamma   90.00
#
_symmetry.space_group_name_H-M   'P 1'
#
loop_
_entity.id
_entity.type
_entity.pdbx_description
1 polymer ?
#
loop_
_entity_poly.entity_id
_entity_poly.type
_entity_poly.pdbx_seq_one_letter_code
_entity_poly.pdbx_strand_id
1 'polypeptide(L)'
;MTINRSLKGKFIIVVFTICLSCLLVVSVVSYCLSYNLVKDKTNQSASEAVGKNASQLNNWFMEQGQVVHAIAQDIEINKDFSDQYLSNYLIQKFDRQKSQVLDYYIGFADKNRTMVCATGWIPPPDYDATTREWYREALKQNRLVYITPYLDADTKQMVITLAEPIKDGKNNVLGVIAADILLTDVMALAEEARIEGASYTFLLDDHYNFMVHPQPDFHPTPEKSINAAQVMEGKFRPLIKEIKQSQYNITELKDYDNSKRCFVLSNIEATNWTFGIAIP
;
A
#
# COMPACT_ATOMS: atom_id res chain seq x y z
N MET A 1 -23.27 62.48 -32.68
CA MET A 1 -22.31 63.47 -32.11
C MET A 1 -20.90 62.93 -32.35
N THR A 2 -20.30 63.28 -33.48
CA THR A 2 -18.94 62.84 -33.86
C THR A 2 -17.94 63.68 -33.09
N ILE A 3 -17.31 63.08 -32.07
CA ILE A 3 -16.22 63.73 -31.33
C ILE A 3 -15.08 63.96 -32.32
N ASN A 4 -14.94 65.19 -32.82
CA ASN A 4 -13.85 65.54 -33.73
C ASN A 4 -12.56 65.65 -32.90
N ARG A 5 -11.92 64.49 -32.64
CA ARG A 5 -10.68 64.43 -31.85
C ARG A 5 -9.56 65.10 -32.66
N SER A 6 -8.91 66.11 -32.05
CA SER A 6 -7.64 66.69 -32.50
C SER A 6 -6.64 65.58 -32.87
N LEU A 7 -5.78 65.81 -33.87
CA LEU A 7 -4.73 64.87 -34.31
C LEU A 7 -3.94 64.25 -33.14
N LYS A 8 -3.70 65.05 -32.08
CA LYS A 8 -3.05 64.59 -30.84
C LYS A 8 -3.84 63.48 -30.13
N GLY A 9 -5.16 63.60 -30.06
CA GLY A 9 -6.03 62.62 -29.43
C GLY A 9 -6.10 61.30 -30.19
N LYS A 10 -6.05 61.32 -31.52
CA LYS A 10 -5.98 60.09 -32.35
C LYS A 10 -4.65 59.34 -32.10
N PHE A 11 -3.54 60.08 -32.02
CA PHE A 11 -2.22 59.50 -31.75
C PHE A 11 -2.14 58.85 -30.35
N ILE A 12 -2.66 59.53 -29.31
CA ILE A 12 -2.70 59.00 -27.94
C ILE A 12 -3.48 57.67 -27.87
N ILE A 13 -4.62 57.56 -28.56
CA ILE A 13 -5.41 56.32 -28.57
C ILE A 13 -4.61 55.17 -29.20
N VAL A 14 -3.95 55.41 -30.33
CA VAL A 14 -3.18 54.35 -31.03
C VAL A 14 -2.05 53.85 -30.13
N VAL A 15 -1.26 54.76 -29.54
CA VAL A 15 -0.18 54.39 -28.62
C VAL A 15 -0.73 53.65 -27.41
N PHE A 16 -1.82 54.15 -26.81
CA PHE A 16 -2.45 53.51 -25.65
C PHE A 16 -2.95 52.09 -25.98
N THR A 17 -3.62 51.90 -27.11
CA THR A 17 -4.10 50.59 -27.56
C THR A 17 -2.95 49.62 -27.81
N ILE A 18 -1.85 50.10 -28.42
CA ILE A 18 -0.64 49.29 -28.61
C ILE A 18 -0.06 48.88 -27.25
N CYS A 19 0.17 49.82 -26.33
CA CYS A 19 0.67 49.53 -24.99
C CYS A 19 -0.23 48.55 -24.23
N LEU A 20 -1.55 48.75 -24.28
CA LEU A 20 -2.52 47.85 -23.63
C LEU A 20 -2.47 46.44 -24.24
N SER A 21 -2.35 46.33 -25.57
CA SER A 21 -2.23 45.04 -26.24
C SER A 21 -0.93 44.31 -25.86
N CYS A 22 0.19 45.03 -25.75
CA CYS A 22 1.46 44.45 -25.30
C CYS A 22 1.38 43.94 -23.86
N LEU A 23 0.77 44.71 -22.96
CA LEU A 23 0.57 44.29 -21.56
C LEU A 23 -0.32 43.04 -21.47
N LEU A 24 -1.38 42.97 -22.28
CA LEU A 24 -2.27 41.82 -22.31
C LEU A 24 -1.54 40.56 -22.81
N VAL A 25 -0.76 40.67 -23.89
CA VAL A 25 0.04 39.55 -24.40
C VAL A 25 1.04 39.06 -23.36
N VAL A 26 1.80 39.97 -22.74
CA VAL A 26 2.77 39.62 -21.69
C VAL A 26 2.08 38.97 -20.49
N SER A 27 0.91 39.48 -20.10
CA SER A 27 0.12 38.91 -18.99
C SER A 27 -0.36 37.49 -19.31
N VAL A 28 -0.89 37.24 -20.50
CA VAL A 28 -1.36 35.90 -20.90
C VAL A 28 -0.19 34.91 -20.97
N VAL A 29 0.93 35.30 -21.60
CA VAL A 29 2.13 34.44 -21.69
C VAL A 29 2.69 34.16 -20.30
N SER A 30 2.80 35.18 -19.44
CA SER A 30 3.28 35.03 -18.06
C SER A 30 2.35 34.15 -17.23
N TYR A 31 1.03 34.27 -17.41
CA TYR A 31 0.05 33.41 -16.76
C TYR A 31 0.20 31.96 -17.21
N CYS A 32 0.27 31.69 -18.52
CA CYS A 32 0.45 30.33 -19.03
C CYS A 32 1.75 29.68 -18.56
N LEU A 33 2.86 30.43 -18.59
CA LEU A 33 4.15 29.95 -18.09
C LEU A 33 4.10 29.66 -16.58
N SER A 34 3.56 30.60 -15.81
CA SER A 34 3.39 30.43 -14.35
C SER A 34 2.51 29.23 -14.02
N TYR A 35 1.41 29.06 -14.74
CA TYR A 35 0.49 27.94 -14.55
C TYR A 35 1.18 26.59 -14.80
N ASN A 36 1.89 26.44 -15.92
CA ASN A 36 2.61 25.21 -16.24
C ASN A 36 3.72 24.93 -15.22
N LEU A 37 4.52 25.95 -14.85
CA LEU A 37 5.60 25.78 -13.88
C LEU A 37 5.08 25.36 -12.50
N VAL A 38 3.98 25.98 -12.04
CA VAL A 38 3.35 25.61 -10.76
C VAL A 38 2.77 24.20 -10.85
N LYS A 39 2.09 23.87 -11.95
CA LYS A 39 1.54 22.51 -12.17
C LYS A 39 2.64 21.45 -12.14
N ASP A 40 3.73 21.65 -12.87
CA ASP A 40 4.85 20.70 -12.94
C ASP A 40 5.53 20.54 -11.58
N LYS A 41 5.76 21.64 -10.86
CA LYS A 41 6.31 21.58 -9.49
C LYS A 41 5.38 20.87 -8.52
N THR A 42 4.07 21.15 -8.56
CA THR A 42 3.09 20.45 -7.72
C THR A 42 3.07 18.96 -8.02
N ASN A 43 3.08 18.59 -9.30
CA ASN A 43 3.12 17.22 -9.76
C ASN A 43 4.39 16.49 -9.30
N GLN A 44 5.55 17.14 -9.43
CA GLN A 44 6.82 16.61 -8.96
C GLN A 44 6.80 16.40 -7.44
N SER A 45 6.40 17.41 -6.67
CA SER A 45 6.30 17.31 -5.21
C SER A 45 5.34 16.19 -4.77
N ALA A 46 4.20 16.04 -5.46
CA ALA A 46 3.26 14.95 -5.20
C ALA A 46 3.90 13.58 -5.46
N SER A 47 4.61 13.43 -6.58
CA SER A 47 5.30 12.18 -6.94
C SER A 47 6.43 11.84 -5.96
N GLU A 48 7.20 12.83 -5.54
CA GLU A 48 8.25 12.68 -4.53
C GLU A 48 7.67 12.29 -3.16
N ALA A 49 6.56 12.90 -2.75
CA ALA A 49 5.87 12.55 -1.50
C ALA A 49 5.35 11.11 -1.53
N VAL A 50 4.67 10.71 -2.61
CA VAL A 50 4.17 9.33 -2.77
C VAL A 50 5.33 8.33 -2.78
N GLY A 51 6.41 8.61 -3.51
CA GLY A 51 7.59 7.75 -3.57
C GLY A 51 8.29 7.60 -2.22
N LYS A 52 8.43 8.70 -1.45
CA LYS A 52 8.96 8.67 -0.09
C LYS A 52 8.09 7.82 0.83
N ASN A 53 6.78 8.01 0.78
CA ASN A 53 5.81 7.32 1.62
C ASN A 53 5.72 5.82 1.29
N ALA A 54 5.74 5.48 0.00
CA ALA A 54 5.87 4.10 -0.45
C ALA A 54 7.19 3.47 0.00
N SER A 55 8.30 4.22 -0.01
CA SER A 55 9.59 3.75 0.51
C SER A 55 9.56 3.50 2.02
N GLN A 56 8.85 4.32 2.79
CA GLN A 56 8.66 4.11 4.23
C GLN A 56 7.84 2.84 4.50
N LEU A 57 6.72 2.66 3.78
CA LEU A 57 5.93 1.43 3.83
C LEU A 57 6.78 0.21 3.44
N ASN A 58 7.56 0.32 2.37
CA ASN A 58 8.45 -0.73 1.92
C ASN A 58 9.46 -1.12 2.99
N ASN A 59 10.11 -0.14 3.62
CA ASN A 59 11.06 -0.40 4.70
C ASN A 59 10.37 -1.09 5.88
N TRP A 60 9.17 -0.64 6.26
CA TRP A 60 8.42 -1.28 7.32
C TRP A 60 8.07 -2.74 6.99
N PHE A 61 7.58 -3.04 5.79
CA PHE A 61 7.33 -4.42 5.36
C PHE A 61 8.61 -5.26 5.36
N MET A 62 9.72 -4.71 4.87
CA MET A 62 11.02 -5.37 4.91
C MET A 62 11.48 -5.66 6.33
N GLU A 63 11.29 -4.74 7.28
CA GLU A 63 11.62 -4.92 8.68
C GLU A 63 10.80 -6.07 9.29
N GLN A 64 9.47 -6.09 9.09
CA GLN A 64 8.63 -7.20 9.56
C GLN A 64 9.04 -8.54 8.92
N GLY A 65 9.33 -8.53 7.62
CA GLY A 65 9.83 -9.68 6.87
C GLY A 65 11.15 -10.21 7.41
N GLN A 66 12.10 -9.32 7.70
CA GLN A 66 13.39 -9.69 8.28
C GLN A 66 13.25 -10.30 9.68
N VAL A 67 12.27 -9.85 10.49
CA VAL A 67 12.00 -10.47 11.79
C VAL A 67 11.51 -11.90 11.63
N VAL A 68 10.55 -12.15 10.73
CA VAL A 68 10.05 -13.52 10.45
C VAL A 68 11.16 -14.40 9.89
N HIS A 69 11.95 -13.88 8.95
CA HIS A 69 13.10 -14.58 8.38
C HIS A 69 14.15 -14.94 9.44
N ALA A 70 14.48 -14.00 10.33
CA ALA A 70 15.40 -14.27 11.43
C ALA A 70 14.87 -15.32 12.41
N ILE A 71 13.57 -15.31 12.70
CA ILE A 71 12.92 -16.36 13.52
C ILE A 71 13.05 -17.72 12.85
N ALA A 72 12.77 -17.82 11.54
CA ALA A 72 12.94 -19.06 10.78
C ALA A 72 14.38 -19.56 10.89
N GLN A 73 15.36 -18.73 10.55
CA GLN A 73 16.78 -19.08 10.56
C GLN A 73 17.28 -19.48 11.95
N ASP A 74 16.91 -18.73 13.00
CA ASP A 74 17.29 -19.06 14.38
C ASP A 74 16.77 -20.45 14.78
N ILE A 75 15.53 -20.80 14.41
CA ILE A 75 14.94 -22.12 14.67
C ILE A 75 15.69 -23.22 13.91
N GLU A 76 15.99 -23.01 12.62
CA GLU A 76 16.75 -23.97 11.79
C GLU A 76 18.17 -24.22 12.34
N ILE A 77 18.82 -23.18 12.87
CA ILE A 77 20.17 -23.24 13.45
C ILE A 77 20.14 -23.94 14.82
N ASN A 78 19.16 -23.62 15.66
CA ASN A 78 19.09 -24.15 17.02
C ASN A 78 18.83 -25.66 17.03
N LYS A 79 18.02 -26.15 16.07
CA LYS A 79 17.64 -27.57 15.92
C LYS A 79 16.90 -28.17 17.13
N ASP A 80 16.47 -27.36 18.09
CA ASP A 80 15.44 -27.72 19.05
C ASP A 80 14.08 -27.36 18.46
N PHE A 81 13.30 -28.38 18.11
CA PHE A 81 11.96 -28.24 17.56
C PHE A 81 10.89 -28.68 18.56
N SER A 82 11.21 -28.77 19.86
CA SER A 82 10.23 -29.08 20.89
C SER A 82 9.21 -27.95 21.04
N ASP A 83 7.95 -28.31 21.32
CA ASP A 83 6.88 -27.32 21.51
C ASP A 83 7.22 -26.34 22.64
N GLN A 84 7.88 -26.83 23.71
CA GLN A 84 8.28 -26.00 24.84
C GLN A 84 9.32 -24.94 24.46
N TYR A 85 10.33 -25.30 23.67
CA TYR A 85 11.34 -24.35 23.19
C TYR A 85 10.70 -23.32 22.25
N LEU A 86 9.99 -23.81 21.23
CA LEU A 86 9.38 -22.95 20.21
C LEU A 86 8.38 -21.97 20.83
N SER A 87 7.52 -22.44 21.74
CA SER A 87 6.55 -21.57 22.43
C SER A 87 7.25 -20.46 23.21
N ASN A 88 8.23 -20.79 24.05
CA ASN A 88 8.98 -19.80 24.83
C ASN A 88 9.72 -18.80 23.93
N TYR A 89 10.29 -19.28 22.83
CA TYR A 89 11.02 -18.44 21.88
C TYR A 89 10.08 -17.47 21.15
N LEU A 90 8.93 -17.94 20.66
CA LEU A 90 7.93 -17.09 20.01
C LEU A 90 7.33 -16.07 20.99
N ILE A 91 7.04 -16.45 22.24
CA ILE A 91 6.59 -15.52 23.29
C ILE A 91 7.62 -14.39 23.49
N GLN A 92 8.91 -14.72 23.58
CA GLN A 92 9.96 -13.70 23.73
C GLN A 92 10.02 -12.72 22.54
N LYS A 93 9.82 -13.21 21.31
CA LYS A 93 9.80 -12.37 20.11
C LYS A 93 8.56 -11.50 20.07
N PHE A 94 7.41 -12.08 20.40
CA PHE A 94 6.13 -11.39 20.49
C PHE A 94 6.16 -10.26 21.52
N ASP A 95 6.66 -10.50 22.74
CA ASP A 95 6.73 -9.47 23.79
C ASP A 95 7.51 -8.22 23.37
N ARG A 96 8.48 -8.35 22.45
CA ARG A 96 9.25 -7.23 21.91
C ARG A 96 8.54 -6.47 20.78
N GLN A 97 7.56 -7.09 20.14
CA GLN A 97 6.88 -6.61 18.93
C GLN A 97 5.36 -6.52 19.09
N LYS A 98 4.85 -6.63 20.32
CA LYS A 98 3.42 -6.76 20.63
C LYS A 98 2.55 -5.60 20.12
N SER A 99 3.14 -4.44 19.84
CA SER A 99 2.44 -3.29 19.26
C SER A 99 2.37 -3.31 17.72
N GLN A 100 3.03 -4.26 17.06
CA GLN A 100 3.16 -4.32 15.59
C GLN A 100 2.65 -5.63 15.01
N VAL A 101 2.57 -6.69 15.81
CA VAL A 101 2.20 -8.04 15.38
C VAL A 101 1.13 -8.57 16.32
N LEU A 102 0.10 -9.18 15.75
CA LEU A 102 -1.02 -9.81 16.45
C LEU A 102 -0.60 -11.14 17.09
N ASP A 103 0.12 -11.98 16.34
CA ASP A 103 0.69 -13.23 16.82
C ASP A 103 1.89 -13.66 15.97
N TYR A 104 2.82 -14.41 16.59
CA TYR A 104 3.81 -15.23 15.88
C TYR A 104 3.49 -16.70 16.14
N TYR A 105 3.40 -17.50 15.09
CA TYR A 105 2.99 -18.89 15.23
C TYR A 105 3.61 -19.80 14.19
N ILE A 106 3.75 -21.07 14.53
CA ILE A 106 4.27 -22.12 13.65
C ILE A 106 3.17 -23.12 13.41
N GLY A 107 2.79 -23.35 12.16
CA GLY A 107 2.06 -24.56 11.76
C GLY A 107 3.06 -25.65 11.40
N PHE A 108 2.87 -26.89 11.86
CA PHE A 108 3.78 -27.99 11.53
C PHE A 108 3.28 -28.83 10.37
N ALA A 109 4.23 -29.47 9.66
CA ALA A 109 3.92 -30.48 8.67
C ALA A 109 3.47 -31.82 9.29
N ASP A 110 3.83 -32.06 10.57
CA ASP A 110 3.40 -33.23 11.33
C ASP A 110 1.94 -33.10 11.75
N LYS A 111 1.08 -34.02 11.28
CA LYS A 111 -0.35 -34.02 11.60
C LYS A 111 -0.67 -34.26 13.08
N ASN A 112 0.28 -34.73 13.87
CA ASN A 112 0.11 -34.88 15.31
C ASN A 112 0.42 -33.58 16.08
N ARG A 113 0.93 -32.56 15.39
CA ARG A 113 1.31 -31.26 15.96
C ARG A 113 0.71 -30.16 15.11
N THR A 114 -0.45 -29.63 15.48
CA THR A 114 -1.12 -28.63 14.64
C THR A 114 -0.35 -27.31 14.59
N MET A 115 -0.12 -26.68 15.75
CA MET A 115 0.59 -25.41 15.82
C MET A 115 1.18 -25.10 17.20
N VAL A 116 2.06 -24.10 17.24
CA VAL A 116 2.47 -23.37 18.44
C VAL A 116 2.29 -21.88 18.19
N CYS A 117 1.59 -21.18 19.09
CA CYS A 117 1.31 -19.73 19.01
C CYS A 117 1.98 -18.98 20.17
N ALA A 118 2.48 -17.76 19.92
CA ALA A 118 3.03 -16.90 20.97
C ALA A 118 1.95 -16.40 21.94
N THR A 119 0.74 -16.18 21.43
CA THR A 119 -0.45 -15.83 22.22
C THR A 119 -0.91 -16.96 23.15
N GLY A 120 -0.45 -18.19 22.92
CA GLY A 120 -0.94 -19.40 23.60
C GLY A 120 -2.28 -19.89 23.07
N TRP A 121 -2.75 -19.37 21.92
CA TRP A 121 -3.95 -19.88 21.27
C TRP A 121 -3.83 -21.37 20.95
N ILE A 122 -4.90 -22.12 21.21
CA ILE A 122 -5.02 -23.54 20.89
C ILE A 122 -6.12 -23.66 19.85
N PRO A 123 -5.80 -24.14 18.64
CA PRO A 123 -6.78 -24.23 17.57
C PRO A 123 -7.81 -25.33 17.86
N PRO A 124 -9.03 -25.23 17.29
CA PRO A 124 -10.02 -26.29 17.43
C PRO A 124 -9.54 -27.61 16.78
N PRO A 125 -10.08 -28.78 17.20
CA PRO A 125 -9.57 -30.09 16.75
C PRO A 125 -9.62 -30.34 15.24
N ASP A 126 -10.48 -29.62 14.51
CA ASP A 126 -10.66 -29.71 13.06
C ASP A 126 -9.81 -28.70 12.27
N TYR A 127 -9.04 -27.86 12.95
CA TYR A 127 -8.15 -26.89 12.30
C TYR A 127 -6.95 -27.58 11.67
N ASP A 128 -6.74 -27.33 10.38
CA ASP A 128 -5.57 -27.80 9.63
C ASP A 128 -4.76 -26.61 9.11
N ALA A 129 -3.62 -26.34 9.77
CA ALA A 129 -2.69 -25.27 9.38
C ALA A 129 -2.18 -25.43 7.94
N THR A 130 -2.03 -26.67 7.45
CA THR A 130 -1.48 -26.95 6.12
C THR A 130 -2.44 -26.58 4.99
N THR A 131 -3.72 -26.39 5.30
CA THR A 131 -4.76 -25.94 4.37
C THR A 131 -4.92 -24.42 4.35
N ARG A 132 -4.14 -23.67 5.15
CA ARG A 132 -4.22 -22.22 5.17
C ARG A 132 -3.40 -21.63 4.03
N GLU A 133 -3.84 -20.47 3.53
CA GLU A 133 -3.21 -19.80 2.40
C GLU A 133 -1.75 -19.44 2.68
N TRP A 134 -1.47 -18.87 3.86
CA TRP A 134 -0.13 -18.53 4.30
C TRP A 134 0.82 -19.74 4.31
N TYR A 135 0.33 -20.90 4.73
CA TYR A 135 1.12 -22.13 4.75
C TYR A 135 1.42 -22.60 3.32
N ARG A 136 0.40 -22.69 2.47
CA ARG A 136 0.54 -23.18 1.10
C ARG A 136 1.41 -22.28 0.24
N GLU A 137 1.21 -20.96 0.29
CA GLU A 137 1.98 -20.03 -0.53
C GLU A 137 3.43 -19.94 -0.07
N ALA A 138 3.71 -19.98 1.23
CA ALA A 138 5.08 -20.06 1.73
C ALA A 138 5.82 -21.31 1.23
N LEU A 139 5.16 -22.48 1.26
CA LEU A 139 5.76 -23.71 0.72
C LEU A 139 5.93 -23.71 -0.79
N LYS A 140 4.93 -23.20 -1.52
CA LYS A 140 4.95 -23.11 -2.99
C LYS A 140 6.07 -22.20 -3.48
N GLN A 141 6.29 -21.08 -2.81
CA GLN A 141 7.37 -20.13 -3.15
C GLN A 141 8.71 -20.54 -2.51
N ASN A 142 8.67 -21.35 -1.46
CA ASN A 142 9.83 -21.84 -0.71
C ASN A 142 10.73 -20.70 -0.20
N ARG A 143 10.10 -19.61 0.26
CA ARG A 143 10.72 -18.38 0.78
C ARG A 143 9.71 -17.60 1.61
N LEU A 144 10.14 -16.52 2.25
CA LEU A 144 9.26 -15.51 2.84
C LEU A 144 8.24 -15.00 1.81
N VAL A 145 6.98 -14.96 2.22
CA VAL A 145 5.87 -14.41 1.44
C VAL A 145 5.02 -13.47 2.29
N TYR A 146 4.36 -12.51 1.61
CA TYR A 146 3.37 -11.61 2.20
C TYR A 146 2.00 -11.97 1.63
N ILE A 147 1.08 -12.35 2.51
CA ILE A 147 -0.25 -12.81 2.15
C ILE A 147 -1.22 -11.64 2.25
N THR A 148 -2.05 -11.51 1.23
CA THR A 148 -3.10 -10.48 1.14
C THR A 148 -4.14 -10.65 2.27
N PRO A 149 -4.98 -9.63 2.53
CA PRO A 149 -5.84 -9.66 3.70
C PRO A 149 -6.84 -10.80 3.70
N TYR A 150 -6.95 -11.51 4.83
CA TYR A 150 -7.97 -12.53 5.07
C TYR A 150 -8.45 -12.52 6.52
N LEU A 151 -9.53 -13.25 6.79
CA LEU A 151 -10.08 -13.35 8.13
C LEU A 151 -9.24 -14.31 9.01
N ASP A 152 -8.68 -13.77 10.08
CA ASP A 152 -7.95 -14.55 11.08
C ASP A 152 -8.84 -15.60 11.75
N ALA A 153 -8.26 -16.77 12.01
CA ALA A 153 -8.98 -17.91 12.55
C ALA A 153 -9.33 -17.75 14.03
N ASP A 154 -8.49 -17.06 14.82
CA ASP A 154 -8.70 -16.83 16.25
C ASP A 154 -9.60 -15.61 16.48
N THR A 155 -9.08 -14.43 16.13
CA THR A 155 -9.67 -13.13 16.48
C THR A 155 -10.86 -12.72 15.63
N LYS A 156 -11.02 -13.34 14.44
CA LYS A 156 -11.99 -12.93 13.42
C LYS A 156 -11.79 -11.48 12.96
N GLN A 157 -10.55 -10.98 13.02
CA GLN A 157 -10.17 -9.70 12.43
C GLN A 157 -9.50 -9.92 11.08
N MET A 158 -9.54 -8.91 10.20
CA MET A 158 -8.81 -8.96 8.94
C MET A 158 -7.32 -8.76 9.21
N VAL A 159 -6.49 -9.68 8.74
CA VAL A 159 -5.03 -9.65 8.91
C VAL A 159 -4.34 -9.82 7.57
N ILE A 160 -3.13 -9.27 7.47
CA ILE A 160 -2.13 -9.77 6.52
C ILE A 160 -1.21 -10.75 7.26
N THR A 161 -0.61 -11.68 6.53
CA THR A 161 0.31 -12.64 7.14
C THR A 161 1.63 -12.65 6.41
N LEU A 162 2.72 -12.59 7.16
CA LEU A 162 4.06 -12.88 6.67
C LEU A 162 4.36 -14.33 7.01
N ALA A 163 4.82 -15.13 6.06
CA ALA A 163 5.06 -16.56 6.29
C ALA A 163 6.32 -17.07 5.61
N GLU A 164 7.07 -17.94 6.28
CA GLU A 164 8.29 -18.54 5.76
C GLU A 164 8.42 -20.02 6.18
N PRO A 165 8.84 -20.92 5.28
CA PRO A 165 9.09 -22.32 5.63
C PRO A 165 10.27 -22.48 6.59
N ILE A 166 10.15 -23.40 7.54
CA ILE A 166 11.23 -23.82 8.45
C ILE A 166 11.71 -25.22 8.02
N LYS A 167 13.02 -25.42 7.96
CA LYS A 167 13.65 -26.68 7.53
C LYS A 167 14.61 -27.27 8.56
N ASP A 168 14.75 -28.59 8.54
CA ASP A 168 15.61 -29.35 9.47
C ASP A 168 17.12 -29.34 9.13
N GLY A 169 17.55 -28.47 8.20
CA GLY A 169 18.93 -28.45 7.66
C GLY A 169 19.26 -29.57 6.68
N LYS A 170 18.36 -30.54 6.45
CA LYS A 170 18.41 -31.52 5.35
C LYS A 170 17.43 -31.18 4.23
N ASN A 171 16.91 -29.95 4.25
CA ASN A 171 15.90 -29.43 3.34
C ASN A 171 14.52 -30.12 3.47
N ASN A 172 14.25 -30.84 4.57
CA ASN A 172 12.90 -31.29 4.89
C ASN A 172 12.13 -30.17 5.58
N VAL A 173 10.89 -29.94 5.18
CA VAL A 173 10.01 -28.94 5.79
C VAL A 173 9.51 -29.46 7.13
N LEU A 174 9.84 -28.74 8.20
CA LEU A 174 9.31 -28.97 9.54
C LEU A 174 7.91 -28.34 9.69
N GLY A 175 7.72 -27.17 9.10
CA GLY A 175 6.53 -26.35 9.23
C GLY A 175 6.73 -24.99 8.57
N VAL A 176 5.86 -24.04 8.90
CA VAL A 176 5.90 -22.66 8.43
C VAL A 176 5.74 -21.74 9.62
N ILE A 177 6.70 -20.84 9.85
CA ILE A 177 6.55 -19.70 10.77
C ILE A 177 5.72 -18.63 10.07
N ALA A 178 4.82 -18.02 10.81
CA ALA A 178 4.03 -16.90 10.35
C ALA A 178 3.88 -15.82 11.41
N ALA A 179 3.63 -14.60 10.94
CA ALA A 179 3.30 -13.45 11.75
C ALA A 179 2.06 -12.76 11.18
N ASP A 180 1.06 -12.56 12.02
CA ASP A 180 -0.16 -11.86 11.64
C ASP A 180 -0.07 -10.39 12.04
N ILE A 181 -0.48 -9.51 11.13
CA ILE A 181 -0.57 -8.08 11.38
C ILE A 181 -1.97 -7.62 11.03
N LEU A 182 -2.60 -6.86 11.93
CA LEU A 182 -3.94 -6.34 11.70
C LEU A 182 -3.94 -5.44 10.46
N LEU A 183 -4.93 -5.63 9.60
CA LEU A 183 -5.12 -4.77 8.44
C LEU A 183 -5.31 -3.30 8.87
N THR A 184 -5.94 -3.06 10.02
CA THR A 184 -6.11 -1.71 10.58
C THR A 184 -4.80 -1.01 10.88
N ASP A 185 -3.75 -1.75 11.26
CA ASP A 185 -2.44 -1.17 11.55
C ASP A 185 -1.74 -0.78 10.24
N VAL A 186 -1.88 -1.60 9.19
CA VAL A 186 -1.43 -1.27 7.83
C VAL A 186 -2.20 -0.05 7.29
N MET A 187 -3.50 0.05 7.56
CA MET A 187 -4.31 1.23 7.21
C MET A 187 -3.81 2.49 7.92
N ALA A 188 -3.54 2.42 9.22
CA ALA A 188 -3.02 3.54 9.99
C ALA A 188 -1.67 4.01 9.46
N LEU A 189 -0.77 3.08 9.17
CA LEU A 189 0.55 3.36 8.59
C LEU A 189 0.44 4.03 7.21
N ALA A 190 -0.50 3.57 6.37
CA ALA A 190 -0.77 4.20 5.08
C ALA A 190 -1.38 5.60 5.21
N GLU A 191 -2.22 5.85 6.22
CA GLU A 191 -2.88 7.15 6.45
C GLU A 191 -1.91 8.20 7.02
N GLU A 192 -0.94 7.79 7.83
CA GLU A 192 0.18 8.66 8.26
C GLU A 192 0.97 9.22 7.07
N ALA A 193 0.88 8.54 5.92
CA ALA A 193 1.55 8.86 4.68
C ALA A 193 0.69 9.73 3.73
N ARG A 194 -0.37 10.39 4.23
CA ARG A 194 -1.16 11.33 3.43
C ARG A 194 -0.43 12.66 3.19
N ILE A 195 -0.78 13.33 2.10
CA ILE A 195 -0.36 14.71 1.83
C ILE A 195 -1.38 15.66 2.50
N GLU A 196 -0.95 16.83 2.97
CA GLU A 196 -1.83 17.83 3.58
C GLU A 196 -3.10 18.13 2.74
N GLY A 197 -4.14 18.64 3.39
CA GLY A 197 -5.41 18.99 2.76
C GLY A 197 -6.42 17.84 2.78
N ALA A 198 -7.21 17.70 1.70
CA ALA A 198 -8.26 16.69 1.57
C ALA A 198 -7.81 15.45 0.75
N SER A 199 -6.51 15.17 0.74
CA SER A 199 -5.98 13.94 0.13
C SER A 199 -6.31 12.72 0.98
N TYR A 200 -6.31 11.55 0.36
CA TYR A 200 -6.35 10.27 1.08
C TYR A 200 -5.38 9.28 0.44
N THR A 201 -5.05 8.23 1.18
CA THR A 201 -4.21 7.14 0.70
C THR A 201 -5.01 5.86 0.50
N PHE A 202 -4.49 4.99 -0.35
CA PHE A 202 -5.03 3.65 -0.57
C PHE A 202 -3.92 2.66 -0.89
N LEU A 203 -4.21 1.39 -0.68
CA LEU A 203 -3.28 0.30 -0.93
C LEU A 203 -3.98 -0.76 -1.78
N LEU A 204 -3.31 -1.20 -2.83
CA LEU A 204 -3.74 -2.31 -3.68
C LEU A 204 -2.79 -3.49 -3.52
N ASP A 205 -3.33 -4.70 -3.45
CA ASP A 205 -2.53 -5.92 -3.54
C ASP A 205 -1.95 -6.11 -4.96
N ASP A 206 -1.15 -7.17 -5.14
CA ASP A 206 -0.53 -7.55 -6.41
C ASP A 206 -1.53 -8.01 -7.49
N HIS A 207 -2.79 -8.23 -7.10
CA HIS A 207 -3.93 -8.53 -7.98
C HIS A 207 -4.84 -7.31 -8.20
N TYR A 208 -4.43 -6.12 -7.76
CA TYR A 208 -5.15 -4.85 -7.86
C TYR A 208 -6.44 -4.77 -7.02
N ASN A 209 -6.56 -5.58 -5.97
CA ASN A 209 -7.65 -5.47 -5.02
C ASN A 209 -7.33 -4.45 -3.93
N PHE A 210 -8.34 -3.70 -3.52
CA PHE A 210 -8.22 -2.78 -2.39
C PHE A 210 -7.95 -3.54 -1.10
N MET A 211 -6.89 -3.12 -0.42
CA MET A 211 -6.56 -3.51 0.96
C MET A 211 -6.92 -2.39 1.92
N VAL A 212 -6.61 -1.15 1.53
CA VAL A 212 -6.86 0.09 2.28
C VAL A 212 -7.50 1.08 1.34
N HIS A 213 -8.59 1.72 1.76
CA HIS A 213 -9.24 2.79 1.00
C HIS A 213 -10.19 3.59 1.93
N PRO A 214 -10.49 4.89 1.72
CA PRO A 214 -11.44 5.61 2.58
C PRO A 214 -12.92 5.18 2.41
N GLN A 215 -13.32 4.71 1.22
CA GLN A 215 -14.66 4.16 0.95
C GLN A 215 -14.78 2.73 1.53
N PRO A 216 -15.64 2.50 2.55
CA PRO A 216 -15.79 1.18 3.16
C PRO A 216 -16.26 0.09 2.18
N ASP A 217 -17.05 0.43 1.17
CA ASP A 217 -17.51 -0.53 0.16
C ASP A 217 -16.36 -1.12 -0.70
N PHE A 218 -15.16 -0.53 -0.61
CA PHE A 218 -13.98 -1.03 -1.29
C PHE A 218 -13.11 -1.91 -0.38
N HIS A 219 -13.41 -2.01 0.91
CA HIS A 219 -12.63 -2.82 1.83
C HIS A 219 -12.79 -4.32 1.54
N PRO A 220 -11.76 -5.14 1.78
CA PRO A 220 -11.89 -6.58 1.69
C PRO A 220 -12.82 -7.09 2.79
N THR A 221 -13.62 -8.09 2.44
CA THR A 221 -14.49 -8.84 3.35
C THR A 221 -14.00 -10.28 3.44
N PRO A 222 -14.41 -11.07 4.45
CA PRO A 222 -14.01 -12.48 4.54
C PRO A 222 -14.33 -13.29 3.28
N GLU A 223 -15.40 -12.94 2.57
CA GLU A 223 -15.88 -13.65 1.40
C GLU A 223 -15.34 -13.09 0.07
N LYS A 224 -14.84 -11.85 0.07
CA LYS A 224 -14.57 -11.13 -1.19
C LYS A 224 -13.57 -9.99 -1.05
N SER A 225 -12.60 -9.97 -1.96
CA SER A 225 -11.75 -8.81 -2.26
C SER A 225 -12.36 -7.95 -3.37
N ILE A 226 -12.13 -6.63 -3.32
CA ILE A 226 -12.70 -5.67 -4.26
C ILE A 226 -11.64 -5.20 -5.25
N ASN A 227 -11.77 -5.61 -6.51
CA ASN A 227 -10.81 -5.26 -7.55
C ASN A 227 -11.00 -3.82 -8.06
N ALA A 228 -9.95 -3.01 -8.05
CA ALA A 228 -10.00 -1.62 -8.49
C ALA A 228 -10.41 -1.48 -9.98
N ALA A 229 -10.09 -2.43 -10.85
CA ALA A 229 -10.53 -2.36 -12.26
C ALA A 229 -12.05 -2.57 -12.47
N GLN A 230 -12.75 -3.03 -11.44
CA GLN A 230 -14.17 -3.40 -11.48
C GLN A 230 -15.07 -2.40 -10.75
N VAL A 231 -14.52 -1.54 -9.88
CA VAL A 231 -15.31 -0.53 -9.19
C VAL A 231 -15.70 0.61 -10.14
N MET A 232 -16.80 1.28 -9.82
CA MET A 232 -17.23 2.50 -10.50
C MET A 232 -17.29 2.37 -12.03
N GLU A 233 -17.83 1.27 -12.56
CA GLU A 233 -17.89 0.99 -14.01
C GLU A 233 -16.52 0.97 -14.70
N GLY A 234 -15.45 0.66 -13.94
CA GLY A 234 -14.09 0.56 -14.44
C GLY A 234 -13.34 1.90 -14.54
N LYS A 235 -13.79 2.93 -13.82
CA LYS A 235 -13.11 4.25 -13.82
C LYS A 235 -11.65 4.20 -13.36
N PHE A 236 -11.25 3.23 -12.54
CA PHE A 236 -9.84 3.06 -12.13
C PHE A 236 -9.00 2.16 -13.06
N ARG A 237 -9.56 1.65 -14.17
CA ARG A 237 -8.76 0.90 -15.17
C ARG A 237 -7.52 1.64 -15.69
N PRO A 238 -7.52 2.98 -15.87
CA PRO A 238 -6.31 3.72 -16.23
C PRO A 238 -5.18 3.53 -15.21
N LEU A 239 -5.49 3.57 -13.90
CA LEU A 239 -4.51 3.32 -12.83
C LEU A 239 -3.93 1.91 -12.95
N ILE A 240 -4.77 0.90 -13.23
CA ILE A 240 -4.31 -0.49 -13.36
C ILE A 240 -3.41 -0.67 -14.58
N LYS A 241 -3.66 0.06 -15.66
CA LYS A 241 -2.78 0.06 -16.83
C LYS A 241 -1.40 0.62 -16.50
N GLU A 242 -1.35 1.69 -15.72
CA GLU A 242 -0.11 2.32 -15.25
C GLU A 242 0.73 1.40 -14.37
N ILE A 243 0.08 0.73 -13.40
CA ILE A 243 0.75 -0.26 -12.54
C ILE A 243 1.36 -1.38 -13.40
N LYS A 244 0.61 -1.91 -14.37
CA LYS A 244 1.09 -2.98 -15.29
C LYS A 244 2.26 -2.56 -16.17
N GLN A 245 2.38 -1.27 -16.46
CA GLN A 245 3.45 -0.72 -17.28
C GLN A 245 4.64 -0.25 -16.43
N SER A 246 4.56 -0.36 -15.11
CA SER A 246 5.50 0.25 -14.15
C SER A 246 5.71 1.75 -14.45
N GLN A 247 4.64 2.42 -14.89
CA GLN A 247 4.63 3.85 -15.21
C GLN A 247 3.73 4.57 -14.23
N TYR A 248 4.33 5.17 -13.21
CA TYR A 248 3.60 5.87 -12.15
C TYR A 248 3.41 7.35 -12.48
N ASN A 249 2.66 7.62 -13.56
CA ASN A 249 2.30 8.98 -13.91
C ASN A 249 1.16 9.49 -13.01
N ILE A 250 0.90 10.80 -13.11
CA ILE A 250 -0.25 11.41 -12.45
C ILE A 250 -1.47 11.27 -13.35
N THR A 251 -2.51 10.63 -12.83
CA THR A 251 -3.74 10.37 -13.57
C THR A 251 -4.91 11.13 -12.95
N GLU A 252 -5.55 12.01 -13.72
CA GLU A 252 -6.76 12.73 -13.31
C GLU A 252 -8.01 11.86 -13.57
N LEU A 253 -8.77 11.51 -12.52
CA LEU A 253 -10.01 10.72 -12.62
C LEU A 253 -11.12 11.33 -11.76
N LYS A 254 -12.37 10.96 -12.07
CA LYS A 254 -13.50 11.16 -11.13
C LYS A 254 -13.53 10.01 -10.13
N ASP A 255 -13.58 10.36 -8.85
CA ASP A 255 -13.52 9.43 -7.72
C ASP A 255 -14.92 9.03 -7.19
N TYR A 256 -14.98 8.16 -6.16
CA TYR A 256 -16.18 7.55 -5.59
C TYR A 256 -17.22 8.57 -5.10
N ASP A 257 -16.77 9.77 -4.73
CA ASP A 257 -17.59 10.92 -4.31
C ASP A 257 -17.97 11.86 -5.47
N ASN A 258 -17.66 11.47 -6.72
CA ASN A 258 -17.76 12.25 -7.96
C ASN A 258 -16.83 13.48 -8.05
N SER A 259 -15.92 13.68 -7.10
CA SER A 259 -14.89 14.71 -7.18
C SER A 259 -13.83 14.32 -8.22
N LYS A 260 -13.30 15.31 -8.94
CA LYS A 260 -12.09 15.09 -9.75
C LYS A 260 -10.89 15.07 -8.80
N ARG A 261 -10.00 14.11 -8.99
CA ARG A 261 -8.76 13.97 -8.20
C ARG A 261 -7.60 13.57 -9.10
N CYS A 262 -6.40 14.00 -8.74
CA CYS A 262 -5.14 13.50 -9.27
C CYS A 262 -4.70 12.28 -8.46
N PHE A 263 -4.58 11.14 -9.10
CA PHE A 263 -4.07 9.91 -8.52
C PHE A 263 -2.59 9.79 -8.82
N VAL A 264 -1.79 9.52 -7.79
CA VAL A 264 -0.35 9.29 -7.88
C VAL A 264 -0.04 7.98 -7.18
N LEU A 265 0.76 7.14 -7.82
CA LEU A 265 0.98 5.76 -7.41
C LEU A 265 2.48 5.51 -7.18
N SER A 266 2.82 4.51 -6.38
CA SER A 266 4.16 3.96 -6.29
C SER A 266 4.11 2.50 -5.85
N ASN A 267 5.08 1.71 -6.28
CA ASN A 267 5.24 0.34 -5.84
C ASN A 267 5.81 0.24 -4.42
N ILE A 268 5.42 -0.80 -3.71
CA ILE A 268 6.09 -1.31 -2.51
C ILE A 268 6.82 -2.59 -2.94
N GLU A 269 8.13 -2.49 -3.15
CA GLU A 269 8.93 -3.57 -3.76
C GLU A 269 8.90 -4.89 -2.96
N ALA A 270 8.88 -4.80 -1.63
CA ALA A 270 8.88 -5.96 -0.74
C ALA A 270 7.69 -6.91 -0.99
N THR A 271 6.53 -6.36 -1.33
CA THR A 271 5.26 -7.08 -1.46
C THR A 271 4.70 -7.10 -2.88
N ASN A 272 5.25 -6.27 -3.78
CA ASN A 272 4.66 -5.89 -5.07
C ASN A 272 3.29 -5.22 -4.98
N TRP A 273 2.89 -4.75 -3.79
CA TRP A 273 1.68 -3.97 -3.61
C TRP A 273 1.86 -2.56 -4.12
N THR A 274 0.76 -1.87 -4.38
CA THR A 274 0.78 -0.49 -4.88
C THR A 274 0.20 0.46 -3.85
N PHE A 275 1.01 1.42 -3.41
CA PHE A 275 0.56 2.55 -2.61
C PHE A 275 0.09 3.68 -3.52
N GLY A 276 -1.04 4.29 -3.20
CA GLY A 276 -1.59 5.41 -3.96
C GLY A 276 -2.05 6.55 -3.07
N ILE A 277 -1.96 7.77 -3.60
CA ILE A 277 -2.53 8.98 -3.00
C ILE A 277 -3.48 9.61 -4.01
N ALA A 278 -4.66 9.99 -3.56
CA ALA A 278 -5.64 10.76 -4.34
C ALA A 278 -5.70 12.20 -3.82
N ILE A 279 -5.32 13.15 -4.68
CA ILE A 279 -5.18 14.58 -4.35
C ILE A 279 -6.36 15.35 -5.00
N PRO A 280 -7.07 16.23 -4.27
CA PRO A 280 -8.14 17.07 -4.81
C PRO A 280 -7.71 18.01 -5.95
#